data_AF-A0A438AN27-F1
#
_entry.id   AF-A0A438AN27-F1
#
_cell.length_a   1.000
_cell.length_b   1.000
_cell.length_c   1.000
_cell.angle_alpha   90.00
_cell.angle_beta   90.00
_cell.angle_gamma   90.00
#
_symmetry.space_group_name_H-M   'P 1'
#
loop_
_entity.id
_entity.type
_entity.pdbx_description
1 polymer ?
#
loop_
_entity_poly.entity_id
_entity_poly.type
_entity_poly.pdbx_seq_one_letter_code
_entity_poly.pdbx_strand_id
1 'polypeptide(L)'
;VAMGRSVEMLVAVYAVAVAGGGYVPVDPDQPADRNGYILDTADPVLVLSTSRDGFDPGSGVPVVHVDSFDETGLADGPVTDRERVAPVRASNTAYVLFTSGSTGRPKGVAVAHGSVVSLLGWMQADYPLAAVDRVLLKTPFTFDASVWELFWPLQVGASVVVAGRDAHRDPVELARVIGAESVSVAQFVPSVLEATVEYLDAGSAGSLSRVFSGGEALAARTVARLGALTDASVVNVYGPTETTVQATAYEVTDADAVSVPIGGPVANTRALVLDGRLHPVPVGVPGELYLAGAQLARGYAGRADLSAERFVADPFGGSGERMYRTGDLVRWSANGVLEYLGRTDFQVKLRGLRIELGEIEAALVERDDIAQAVVLVHGEQLIGYLVPTHEPIDEAAVRAGLSGSLPSYMVPSVFVVLDALPLNVNGKLDRKALPAPVVEAREFRAPTTPVEEIVADTFADVLGVERVGLDDEFFALGGNSLIA
;
A
#
# COMPACT_ATOMS: atom_id res chain seq x y z
N VAL A 1 17.45 1.56 -2.35
CA VAL A 1 17.12 2.51 -3.44
C VAL A 1 16.27 3.59 -2.85
N ALA A 2 16.80 4.80 -2.74
CA ALA A 2 16.17 5.93 -2.03
C ALA A 2 16.06 7.13 -2.97
N MET A 3 14.97 7.20 -3.74
CA MET A 3 14.74 8.23 -4.75
C MET A 3 13.28 8.31 -5.16
N GLY A 4 12.86 9.45 -5.70
CA GLY A 4 11.53 9.60 -6.31
C GLY A 4 11.37 8.77 -7.59
N ARG A 5 10.10 8.53 -7.97
CA ARG A 5 9.76 7.83 -9.22
C ARG A 5 10.38 8.54 -10.42
N SER A 6 11.12 7.80 -11.23
CA SER A 6 11.85 8.30 -12.39
C SER A 6 12.43 7.14 -13.20
N VAL A 7 12.98 7.42 -14.38
CA VAL A 7 13.72 6.41 -15.16
C VAL A 7 14.96 5.94 -14.39
N GLU A 8 15.65 6.83 -13.69
CA GLU A 8 16.81 6.49 -12.85
C GLU A 8 16.43 5.48 -11.75
N MET A 9 15.21 5.56 -11.21
CA MET A 9 14.70 4.59 -10.25
C MET A 9 14.55 3.19 -10.87
N LEU A 10 14.03 3.09 -12.09
CA LEU A 10 14.00 1.80 -12.79
C LEU A 10 15.41 1.27 -13.02
N VAL A 11 16.33 2.10 -13.51
CA VAL A 11 17.74 1.72 -13.72
C VAL A 11 18.35 1.20 -12.42
N ALA A 12 18.13 1.89 -11.29
CA ALA A 12 18.64 1.48 -9.99
C ALA A 12 18.09 0.11 -9.54
N VAL A 13 16.78 -0.12 -9.67
CA VAL A 13 16.14 -1.40 -9.31
C VAL A 13 16.69 -2.54 -10.17
N TYR A 14 16.84 -2.32 -11.48
CA TYR A 14 17.41 -3.32 -12.39
C TYR A 14 18.90 -3.56 -12.14
N ALA A 15 19.68 -2.52 -11.86
CA ALA A 15 21.10 -2.66 -11.52
C ALA A 15 21.30 -3.56 -10.29
N VAL A 16 20.47 -3.39 -9.25
CA VAL A 16 20.48 -4.26 -8.06
C VAL A 16 20.15 -5.71 -8.43
N ALA A 17 19.08 -5.93 -9.21
CA ALA A 17 18.69 -7.28 -9.62
C ALA A 17 19.76 -7.97 -10.48
N VAL A 18 20.36 -7.24 -11.44
CA VAL A 18 21.42 -7.75 -12.32
C VAL A 18 22.70 -8.06 -11.56
N ALA A 19 23.05 -7.25 -10.55
CA ALA A 19 24.17 -7.50 -9.65
C ALA A 19 23.94 -8.69 -8.70
N GLY A 20 22.71 -9.21 -8.61
CA GLY A 20 22.33 -10.31 -7.72
C GLY A 20 21.97 -9.88 -6.30
N GLY A 21 21.69 -8.58 -6.09
CA GLY A 21 21.21 -8.04 -4.83
C GLY A 21 19.70 -8.04 -4.70
N GLY A 22 19.20 -7.80 -3.48
CA GLY A 22 17.80 -7.50 -3.21
C GLY A 22 17.63 -6.03 -2.89
N TYR A 23 16.67 -5.34 -3.52
CA TYR A 23 16.48 -3.91 -3.26
C TYR A 23 15.57 -3.66 -2.05
N VAL A 24 15.88 -2.61 -1.31
CA VAL A 24 15.00 -2.04 -0.27
C VAL A 24 14.59 -0.65 -0.75
N PRO A 25 13.31 -0.43 -1.09
CA PRO A 25 12.84 0.88 -1.52
C PRO A 25 12.62 1.78 -0.30
N VAL A 26 13.11 3.01 -0.39
CA VAL A 26 12.98 4.05 0.63
C VAL A 26 12.43 5.29 -0.05
N ASP A 27 11.45 5.92 0.57
CA ASP A 27 10.88 7.18 0.12
C ASP A 27 11.62 8.34 0.81
N PRO A 28 12.36 9.18 0.07
CA PRO A 28 13.11 10.30 0.64
C PRO A 28 12.24 11.33 1.37
N ASP A 29 10.94 11.39 1.06
CA ASP A 29 10.01 12.35 1.69
C ASP A 29 9.49 11.86 3.05
N GLN A 30 9.82 10.63 3.44
CA GLN A 30 9.46 10.10 4.76
C GLN A 30 10.40 10.59 5.85
N PRO A 31 9.95 10.62 7.13
CA PRO A 31 10.77 11.11 8.23
C PRO A 31 12.11 10.38 8.36
N ALA A 32 13.16 11.12 8.74
CA ALA A 32 14.52 10.60 8.86
C ALA A 32 14.62 9.42 9.85
N ASP A 33 13.90 9.46 10.96
CA ASP A 33 13.88 8.38 11.97
C ASP A 33 13.32 7.08 11.39
N ARG A 34 12.25 7.18 10.59
CA ARG A 34 11.67 6.03 9.89
C ARG A 34 12.64 5.46 8.86
N ASN A 35 13.25 6.33 8.05
CA ASN A 35 14.22 5.92 7.05
C ASN A 35 15.46 5.30 7.70
N GLY A 36 15.94 5.87 8.80
CA GLY A 36 17.01 5.32 9.63
C GLY A 36 16.68 3.92 10.14
N TYR A 37 15.50 3.72 10.72
CA TYR A 37 15.06 2.40 11.17
C TYR A 37 15.01 1.36 10.03
N ILE A 38 14.52 1.75 8.85
CA ILE A 38 14.48 0.87 7.66
C ILE A 38 15.91 0.48 7.25
N LEU A 39 16.83 1.44 7.20
CA LEU A 39 18.23 1.20 6.84
C LEU A 39 18.93 0.33 7.89
N ASP A 40 18.76 0.61 9.18
CA ASP A 40 19.33 -0.19 10.27
C ASP A 40 18.84 -1.64 10.25
N THR A 41 17.54 -1.84 9.95
CA THR A 41 16.95 -3.19 9.86
C THR A 41 17.39 -3.92 8.59
N ALA A 42 17.55 -3.20 7.48
CA ALA A 42 17.94 -3.76 6.19
C ALA A 42 19.44 -4.04 6.06
N ASP A 43 20.27 -3.29 6.80
CA ASP A 43 21.74 -3.31 6.74
C ASP A 43 22.28 -3.28 5.29
N PRO A 44 21.95 -2.23 4.50
CA PRO A 44 22.30 -2.20 3.08
C PRO A 44 23.79 -1.95 2.87
N VAL A 45 24.37 -2.66 1.91
CA VAL A 45 25.77 -2.45 1.49
C VAL A 45 26.00 -1.16 0.69
N LEU A 46 24.93 -0.61 0.09
CA LEU A 46 24.97 0.54 -0.79
C LEU A 46 23.59 1.21 -0.86
N VAL A 47 23.56 2.53 -0.90
CA VAL A 47 22.37 3.33 -1.23
C VAL A 47 22.50 3.87 -2.64
N LEU A 48 21.54 3.52 -3.51
CA LEU A 48 21.36 4.17 -4.81
C LEU A 48 20.33 5.29 -4.65
N SER A 49 20.69 6.51 -5.05
CA SER A 49 19.85 7.72 -5.01
C SER A 49 20.04 8.55 -6.30
N THR A 50 19.45 9.74 -6.38
CA THR A 50 19.77 10.76 -7.39
C THR A 50 20.29 12.02 -6.72
N SER A 51 21.01 12.87 -7.43
CA SER A 51 21.53 14.12 -6.88
C SER A 51 20.40 15.08 -6.46
N ARG A 52 19.27 15.06 -7.19
CA ARG A 52 18.08 15.90 -6.89
C ARG A 52 17.31 15.48 -5.65
N ASP A 53 17.38 14.21 -5.24
CA ASP A 53 16.64 13.70 -4.08
C ASP A 53 17.35 14.01 -2.75
N GLY A 54 18.65 14.33 -2.78
CA GLY A 54 19.39 14.80 -1.60
C GLY A 54 19.39 13.84 -0.40
N PHE A 55 19.17 12.54 -0.64
CA PHE A 55 19.01 11.56 0.43
C PHE A 55 20.32 11.29 1.17
N ASP A 56 20.35 11.56 2.47
CA ASP A 56 21.46 11.24 3.36
C ASP A 56 21.07 10.09 4.31
N PRO A 57 21.71 8.91 4.22
CA PRO A 57 21.39 7.78 5.08
C PRO A 57 21.86 7.95 6.54
N GLY A 58 22.70 8.95 6.85
CA GLY A 58 23.23 9.23 8.21
C GLY A 58 24.15 8.15 8.81
N SER A 59 24.17 6.94 8.24
CA SER A 59 24.72 5.69 8.80
C SER A 59 26.08 5.29 8.22
N GLY A 60 26.75 6.18 7.48
CA GLY A 60 28.06 5.89 6.85
C GLY A 60 28.00 4.89 5.68
N VAL A 61 26.81 4.41 5.32
CA VAL A 61 26.58 3.58 4.13
C VAL A 61 26.93 4.39 2.87
N PRO A 62 27.72 3.85 1.92
CA PRO A 62 28.06 4.58 0.70
C PRO A 62 26.81 4.90 -0.13
N VAL A 63 26.76 6.13 -0.65
CA VAL A 63 25.70 6.62 -1.55
C VAL A 63 26.26 6.76 -2.96
N VAL A 64 25.54 6.21 -3.95
CA VAL A 64 25.81 6.40 -5.37
C VAL A 64 24.63 7.13 -6.01
N HIS A 65 24.92 8.26 -6.65
CA HIS A 65 23.94 9.03 -7.40
C HIS A 65 23.87 8.51 -8.85
N VAL A 66 22.75 7.91 -9.23
CA VAL A 66 22.56 7.23 -10.52
C VAL A 66 22.60 8.21 -11.69
N ASP A 67 22.09 9.43 -11.49
CA ASP A 67 22.01 10.51 -12.49
C ASP A 67 23.35 11.20 -12.79
N SER A 68 24.39 10.91 -12.02
CA SER A 68 25.72 11.53 -12.16
C SER A 68 26.86 10.52 -12.03
N PHE A 69 26.56 9.22 -12.13
CA PHE A 69 27.55 8.16 -12.06
C PHE A 69 28.48 8.22 -13.28
N ASP A 70 29.79 8.25 -13.03
CA ASP A 70 30.78 8.26 -14.12
C ASP A 70 30.95 6.86 -14.68
N GLU A 71 30.35 6.63 -15.84
CA GLU A 71 30.43 5.37 -16.59
C GLU A 71 31.68 5.30 -17.49
N THR A 72 32.53 6.33 -17.50
CA THR A 72 33.69 6.41 -18.39
C THR A 72 34.63 5.24 -18.18
N GLY A 73 34.85 4.45 -19.24
CA GLY A 73 35.74 3.30 -19.22
C GLY A 73 35.12 2.01 -18.69
N LEU A 74 33.82 2.01 -18.35
CA LEU A 74 33.06 0.79 -18.08
C LEU A 74 32.62 0.13 -19.40
N ALA A 75 32.48 -1.19 -19.39
CA ALA A 75 31.94 -1.94 -20.52
C ALA A 75 30.41 -1.80 -20.55
N ASP A 76 29.83 -1.68 -21.76
CA ASP A 76 28.39 -1.58 -22.02
C ASP A 76 27.73 -2.96 -22.32
N GLY A 77 28.48 -4.04 -22.11
CA GLY A 77 28.02 -5.41 -22.29
C GLY A 77 27.20 -5.95 -21.12
N PRO A 78 26.57 -7.13 -21.27
CA PRO A 78 25.80 -7.75 -20.20
C PRO A 78 26.70 -8.20 -19.04
N VAL A 79 26.26 -7.94 -17.81
CA VAL A 79 26.93 -8.41 -16.59
C VAL A 79 26.89 -9.94 -16.53
N THR A 80 28.08 -10.53 -16.43
CA THR A 80 28.27 -11.99 -16.38
C THR A 80 28.41 -12.53 -14.95
N ASP A 81 28.26 -13.85 -14.78
CA ASP A 81 28.47 -14.49 -13.48
C ASP A 81 29.90 -14.34 -12.93
N ARG A 82 30.88 -13.99 -13.78
CA ARG A 82 32.27 -13.76 -13.34
C ARG A 82 32.46 -12.43 -12.61
N GLU A 83 31.57 -11.48 -12.86
CA GLU A 83 31.58 -10.15 -12.25
C GLU A 83 30.78 -10.14 -10.94
N ARG A 84 29.92 -11.15 -10.72
CA ARG A 84 29.12 -11.30 -9.50
C ARG A 84 29.95 -11.91 -8.37
N VAL A 85 29.70 -11.43 -7.15
CA VAL A 85 30.36 -11.95 -5.94
C VAL A 85 29.81 -13.30 -5.47
N ALA A 86 28.62 -13.70 -5.95
CA ALA A 86 27.98 -14.97 -5.64
C ALA A 86 27.01 -15.40 -6.77
N PRO A 87 26.71 -16.71 -6.89
CA PRO A 87 25.71 -17.19 -7.83
C PRO A 87 24.31 -16.69 -7.48
N VAL A 88 23.57 -16.23 -8.49
CA VAL A 88 22.15 -15.87 -8.35
C VAL A 88 21.30 -17.15 -8.37
N ARG A 89 20.38 -17.26 -7.41
CA ARG A 89 19.46 -18.37 -7.22
C ARG A 89 18.05 -17.82 -7.10
N ALA A 90 17.06 -18.61 -7.54
CA ALA A 90 15.64 -18.26 -7.36
C ALA A 90 15.25 -18.02 -5.89
N SER A 91 16.00 -18.60 -4.94
CA SER A 91 15.79 -18.41 -3.50
C SER A 91 16.46 -17.16 -2.92
N ASN A 92 17.28 -16.43 -3.69
CA ASN A 92 17.80 -15.15 -3.25
C ASN A 92 16.67 -14.13 -3.13
N THR A 93 16.81 -13.21 -2.18
CA THR A 93 15.87 -12.11 -1.98
C THR A 93 15.93 -11.17 -3.18
N ALA A 94 14.78 -10.91 -3.81
CA ALA A 94 14.63 -9.91 -4.87
C ALA A 94 14.37 -8.51 -4.29
N TYR A 95 13.56 -8.44 -3.23
CA TYR A 95 13.31 -7.20 -2.50
C TYR A 95 12.93 -7.42 -1.04
N VAL A 96 13.08 -6.37 -0.24
CA VAL A 96 12.50 -6.27 1.10
C VAL A 96 11.61 -5.04 1.16
N LEU A 97 10.32 -5.24 1.42
CA LEU A 97 9.34 -4.16 1.54
C LEU A 97 8.86 -4.02 2.98
N PHE A 98 8.91 -2.82 3.52
CA PHE A 98 8.52 -2.57 4.91
C PHE A 98 7.02 -2.26 5.00
N THR A 99 6.32 -3.06 5.80
CA THR A 99 4.91 -2.84 6.13
C THR A 99 4.77 -2.36 7.57
N SER A 100 3.63 -1.75 7.89
CA SER A 100 3.29 -1.39 9.27
C SER A 100 3.26 -2.65 10.16
N GLY A 101 3.69 -2.50 11.41
CA GLY A 101 3.84 -3.63 12.34
C GLY A 101 2.96 -3.49 13.57
N SER A 102 2.28 -4.57 13.95
CA SER A 102 1.43 -4.63 15.14
C SER A 102 2.18 -4.37 16.45
N THR A 103 3.52 -4.44 16.45
CA THR A 103 4.39 -4.16 17.61
C THR A 103 4.87 -2.71 17.68
N GLY A 104 4.32 -1.79 16.89
CA GLY A 104 4.77 -0.40 16.91
C GLY A 104 5.91 -0.05 15.96
N ARG A 105 6.46 -1.02 15.23
CA ARG A 105 7.62 -0.81 14.35
C ARG A 105 7.43 -1.49 13.01
N PRO A 106 7.88 -0.87 11.90
CA PRO A 106 7.81 -1.48 10.58
C PRO A 106 8.51 -2.84 10.53
N LYS A 107 7.99 -3.74 9.70
CA LYS A 107 8.56 -5.08 9.48
C LYS A 107 8.88 -5.27 8.00
N GLY A 108 10.13 -5.63 7.70
CA GLY A 108 10.58 -5.88 6.33
C GLY A 108 10.16 -7.26 5.84
N VAL A 109 9.32 -7.34 4.81
CA VAL A 109 8.92 -8.60 4.16
C VAL A 109 9.93 -8.94 3.07
N ALA A 110 10.71 -10.01 3.26
CA ALA A 110 11.71 -10.45 2.31
C ALA A 110 11.13 -11.42 1.28
N VAL A 111 11.05 -11.01 0.01
CA VAL A 111 10.49 -11.81 -1.09
C VAL A 111 11.59 -12.32 -1.99
N ALA A 112 11.50 -13.59 -2.42
CA ALA A 112 12.49 -14.24 -3.26
C ALA A 112 12.22 -14.04 -4.75
N HIS A 113 13.27 -14.11 -5.60
CA HIS A 113 13.13 -14.04 -7.05
C HIS A 113 12.12 -15.07 -7.60
N GLY A 114 12.15 -16.31 -7.09
CA GLY A 114 11.24 -17.38 -7.53
C GLY A 114 9.77 -17.04 -7.29
N SER A 115 9.46 -16.33 -6.20
CA SER A 115 8.10 -15.88 -5.90
C SER A 115 7.64 -14.80 -6.88
N VAL A 116 8.52 -13.86 -7.20
CA VAL A 116 8.26 -12.82 -8.22
C VAL A 116 8.07 -13.44 -9.61
N VAL A 117 8.93 -14.39 -10.00
CA VAL A 117 8.79 -15.11 -11.27
C VAL A 117 7.49 -15.91 -11.32
N SER A 118 7.06 -16.52 -10.22
CA SER A 118 5.76 -17.22 -10.17
C SER A 118 4.60 -16.25 -10.41
N LEU A 119 4.60 -15.09 -9.75
CA LEU A 119 3.58 -14.06 -9.96
C LEU A 119 3.55 -13.61 -11.42
N LEU A 120 4.70 -13.24 -11.98
CA LEU A 120 4.77 -12.66 -13.33
C LEU A 120 4.49 -13.70 -14.41
N GLY A 121 4.87 -14.96 -14.18
CA GLY A 121 4.51 -16.08 -15.04
C GLY A 121 3.00 -16.33 -15.06
N TRP A 122 2.32 -16.22 -13.91
CA TRP A 122 0.86 -16.28 -13.84
C TRP A 122 0.22 -15.10 -14.58
N MET A 123 0.65 -13.86 -14.30
CA MET A 123 0.12 -12.68 -14.98
C MET A 123 0.26 -12.78 -16.50
N GLN A 124 1.43 -13.24 -17.00
CA GLN A 124 1.62 -13.40 -18.44
C GLN A 124 0.78 -14.53 -19.04
N ALA A 125 0.50 -15.60 -18.29
CA ALA A 125 -0.30 -16.72 -18.77
C ALA A 125 -1.79 -16.37 -18.87
N ASP A 126 -2.34 -15.74 -17.83
CA ASP A 126 -3.77 -15.45 -17.73
C ASP A 126 -4.14 -14.10 -18.38
N TYR A 127 -3.19 -13.16 -18.37
CA TYR A 127 -3.39 -11.78 -18.79
C TYR A 127 -2.30 -11.32 -19.78
N PRO A 128 -2.08 -12.01 -20.91
CA PRO A 128 -0.90 -11.81 -21.74
C PRO A 128 -0.71 -10.34 -22.16
N LEU A 129 0.51 -9.83 -21.91
CA LEU A 129 1.03 -8.62 -22.55
C LEU A 129 1.76 -8.96 -23.84
N ALA A 130 1.77 -8.01 -24.76
CA ALA A 130 2.55 -8.00 -25.98
C ALA A 130 3.37 -6.70 -26.11
N ALA A 131 4.31 -6.65 -27.06
CA ALA A 131 5.18 -5.50 -27.25
C ALA A 131 4.45 -4.17 -27.58
N VAL A 132 3.19 -4.24 -28.02
CA VAL A 132 2.35 -3.07 -28.28
C VAL A 132 1.77 -2.46 -27.01
N ASP A 133 1.77 -3.20 -25.89
CA ASP A 133 1.16 -2.75 -24.64
C ASP A 133 2.00 -1.70 -23.92
N ARG A 134 1.29 -0.85 -23.18
CA ARG A 134 1.85 0.28 -22.44
C ARG A 134 1.32 0.22 -21.02
N VAL A 135 2.19 -0.19 -20.09
CA VAL A 135 1.87 -0.34 -18.67
C VAL A 135 2.20 0.95 -17.94
N LEU A 136 1.24 1.49 -17.19
CA LEU A 136 1.46 2.67 -16.36
C LEU A 136 2.18 2.31 -15.05
N LEU A 137 3.41 2.82 -14.88
CA LEU A 137 4.11 2.81 -13.61
C LEU A 137 3.69 4.05 -12.82
N LYS A 138 2.68 3.86 -11.96
CA LYS A 138 2.17 4.92 -11.07
C LYS A 138 2.14 4.51 -9.61
N THR A 139 2.43 3.27 -9.26
CA THR A 139 2.41 2.85 -7.86
C THR A 139 3.72 3.26 -7.20
N PRO A 140 3.72 3.89 -6.00
CA PRO A 140 4.98 4.17 -5.31
C PRO A 140 5.73 2.85 -5.07
N PHE A 141 7.02 2.83 -5.40
CA PHE A 141 7.82 1.60 -5.40
C PHE A 141 8.14 1.05 -4.00
N THR A 142 7.73 1.77 -2.96
CA THR A 142 7.63 1.33 -1.55
C THR A 142 6.39 0.49 -1.26
N PHE A 143 5.50 0.29 -2.24
CA PHE A 143 4.40 -0.67 -2.19
C PHE A 143 4.66 -1.82 -3.16
N ASP A 144 4.32 -3.03 -2.74
CA ASP A 144 4.52 -4.27 -3.50
C ASP A 144 3.73 -4.32 -4.81
N ALA A 145 2.57 -3.66 -4.88
CA ALA A 145 1.81 -3.49 -6.11
C ALA A 145 2.67 -2.94 -7.26
N SER A 146 3.69 -2.11 -6.99
CA SER A 146 4.62 -1.61 -8.01
C SER A 146 5.47 -2.69 -8.69
N VAL A 147 5.68 -3.85 -8.04
CA VAL A 147 6.65 -4.86 -8.50
C VAL A 147 6.32 -5.34 -9.91
N TRP A 148 5.05 -5.61 -10.20
CA TRP A 148 4.71 -6.05 -11.55
C TRP A 148 4.69 -4.89 -12.56
N GLU A 149 4.42 -3.65 -12.16
CA GLU A 149 4.60 -2.48 -13.05
C GLU A 149 6.08 -2.33 -13.46
N LEU A 150 7.01 -2.61 -12.55
CA LEU A 150 8.46 -2.52 -12.77
C LEU A 150 9.00 -3.64 -13.66
N PHE A 151 8.52 -4.86 -13.47
CA PHE A 151 9.13 -6.04 -14.07
C PHE A 151 8.31 -6.66 -15.19
N TRP A 152 6.98 -6.64 -15.17
CA TRP A 152 6.15 -7.37 -16.14
C TRP A 152 6.27 -6.91 -17.60
N PRO A 153 6.12 -5.61 -17.93
CA PRO A 153 6.19 -5.18 -19.33
C PRO A 153 7.53 -5.45 -19.99
N LEU A 154 8.64 -5.26 -19.26
CA LEU A 154 9.99 -5.32 -19.82
C LEU A 154 10.45 -6.76 -20.16
N GLN A 155 9.79 -7.80 -19.63
CA GLN A 155 10.11 -9.21 -19.96
C GLN A 155 9.63 -9.59 -21.36
N VAL A 156 8.61 -8.90 -21.85
CA VAL A 156 7.89 -9.24 -23.09
C VAL A 156 8.04 -8.18 -24.17
N GLY A 157 8.87 -7.17 -23.92
CA GLY A 157 9.13 -6.06 -24.84
C GLY A 157 8.02 -5.00 -24.88
N ALA A 158 7.11 -4.99 -23.91
CA ALA A 158 6.12 -3.93 -23.74
C ALA A 158 6.76 -2.66 -23.15
N SER A 159 6.04 -1.55 -23.20
CA SER A 159 6.53 -0.26 -22.70
C SER A 159 6.07 0.02 -21.26
N VAL A 160 6.92 0.69 -20.48
CA VAL A 160 6.56 1.29 -19.19
C VAL A 160 6.36 2.79 -19.38
N VAL A 161 5.17 3.29 -19.06
CA VAL A 161 4.88 4.74 -18.97
C VAL A 161 5.13 5.17 -17.53
N VAL A 162 6.22 5.89 -17.28
CA VAL A 162 6.58 6.37 -15.94
C VAL A 162 5.78 7.63 -15.64
N ALA A 163 4.82 7.55 -14.71
CA ALA A 163 4.04 8.71 -14.29
C ALA A 163 4.91 9.71 -13.51
N GLY A 164 4.40 10.93 -13.34
CA GLY A 164 5.03 11.92 -12.45
C GLY A 164 5.25 11.39 -11.02
N ARG A 165 6.15 12.04 -10.28
CA ARG A 165 6.55 11.65 -8.91
C ARG A 165 5.32 11.42 -8.02
N ASP A 166 4.41 12.39 -8.03
CA ASP A 166 3.24 12.43 -7.16
C ASP A 166 1.91 12.10 -7.86
N ALA A 167 1.96 11.75 -9.15
CA ALA A 167 0.78 11.46 -9.97
C ALA A 167 -0.17 10.42 -9.34
N HIS A 168 0.34 9.54 -8.49
CA HIS A 168 -0.45 8.55 -7.79
C HIS A 168 -1.49 9.12 -6.81
N ARG A 169 -1.37 10.41 -6.47
CA ARG A 169 -2.29 11.18 -5.62
C ARG A 169 -3.13 12.18 -6.40
N ASP A 170 -2.89 12.32 -7.70
CA ASP A 170 -3.55 13.30 -8.57
C ASP A 170 -4.39 12.57 -9.64
N PRO A 171 -5.70 12.37 -9.39
CA PRO A 171 -6.59 11.71 -10.34
C PRO A 171 -6.65 12.40 -11.72
N VAL A 172 -6.46 13.73 -11.77
CA VAL A 172 -6.46 14.52 -13.01
C VAL A 172 -5.20 14.23 -13.81
N GLU A 173 -4.04 14.21 -13.16
CA GLU A 173 -2.79 13.83 -13.81
C GLU A 173 -2.85 12.40 -14.32
N LEU A 174 -3.40 11.46 -13.55
CA LEU A 174 -3.56 10.06 -13.98
C LEU A 174 -4.43 9.96 -15.24
N ALA A 175 -5.60 10.59 -15.25
CA ALA A 175 -6.49 10.60 -16.42
C ALA A 175 -5.79 11.21 -17.65
N ARG A 176 -5.06 12.32 -17.45
CA ARG A 176 -4.29 12.98 -18.52
C ARG A 176 -3.20 12.06 -19.08
N VAL A 177 -2.41 11.41 -18.22
CA VAL A 177 -1.32 10.52 -18.66
C VAL A 177 -1.88 9.29 -19.37
N ILE A 178 -2.98 8.71 -18.89
CA ILE A 178 -3.63 7.56 -19.52
C ILE A 178 -4.00 7.88 -20.97
N GLY A 179 -4.68 9.01 -21.21
CA GLY A 179 -5.06 9.41 -22.56
C GLY A 179 -3.87 9.84 -23.42
N ALA A 180 -3.01 10.72 -22.90
CA ALA A 180 -1.89 11.29 -23.67
C ALA A 180 -0.86 10.24 -24.08
N GLU A 181 -0.61 9.26 -23.22
CA GLU A 181 0.37 8.20 -23.45
C GLU A 181 -0.28 6.91 -23.95
N SER A 182 -1.58 6.88 -24.22
CA SER A 182 -2.31 5.68 -24.69
C SER A 182 -2.00 4.44 -23.83
N VAL A 183 -2.14 4.58 -22.51
CA VAL A 183 -1.91 3.48 -21.55
C VAL A 183 -2.92 2.36 -21.81
N SER A 184 -2.42 1.15 -22.05
CA SER A 184 -3.28 -0.03 -22.25
C SER A 184 -3.56 -0.80 -20.96
N VAL A 185 -2.61 -0.81 -20.03
CA VAL A 185 -2.74 -1.55 -18.77
C VAL A 185 -2.38 -0.67 -17.59
N ALA A 186 -3.27 -0.61 -16.61
CA ALA A 186 -3.06 0.13 -15.37
C ALA A 186 -3.60 -0.66 -14.17
N GLN A 187 -3.19 -0.27 -12.97
CA GLN A 187 -3.81 -0.79 -11.75
C GLN A 187 -4.19 0.30 -10.78
N PHE A 188 -5.22 0.06 -9.99
CA PHE A 188 -5.71 1.04 -9.03
C PHE A 188 -6.13 0.39 -7.73
N VAL A 189 -5.86 1.10 -6.64
CA VAL A 189 -6.65 0.93 -5.45
C VAL A 189 -8.09 1.40 -5.76
N PRO A 190 -9.16 0.70 -5.35
CA PRO A 190 -10.55 1.06 -5.66
C PRO A 190 -10.91 2.53 -5.44
N SER A 191 -10.50 3.12 -4.32
CA SER A 191 -10.72 4.55 -4.02
C SER A 191 -10.04 5.50 -5.03
N VAL A 192 -8.81 5.19 -5.44
CA VAL A 192 -8.09 5.97 -6.48
C VAL A 192 -8.73 5.77 -7.86
N LEU A 193 -9.22 4.56 -8.16
CA LEU A 193 -9.97 4.30 -9.39
C LEU A 193 -11.23 5.15 -9.46
N GLU A 194 -12.01 5.18 -8.38
CA GLU A 194 -13.25 5.96 -8.30
C GLU A 194 -13.00 7.44 -8.57
N ALA A 195 -11.96 8.02 -7.95
CA ALA A 195 -11.57 9.41 -8.19
C ALA A 195 -11.04 9.64 -9.62
N THR A 196 -10.26 8.71 -10.18
CA THR A 196 -9.69 8.87 -11.54
C THR A 196 -10.76 8.79 -12.62
N VAL A 197 -11.77 7.93 -12.45
CA VAL A 197 -12.88 7.76 -13.39
C VAL A 197 -13.70 9.04 -13.57
N GLU A 198 -13.66 9.98 -12.61
CA GLU A 198 -14.33 11.30 -12.75
C GLU A 198 -13.70 12.20 -13.81
N TYR A 199 -12.42 11.99 -14.10
CA TYR A 199 -11.67 12.79 -15.05
C TYR A 199 -11.37 12.06 -16.36
N LEU A 200 -11.76 10.78 -16.45
CA LEU A 200 -11.69 10.01 -17.68
C LEU A 200 -12.91 10.31 -18.58
N ASP A 201 -12.66 10.36 -19.87
CA ASP A 201 -13.67 10.37 -20.93
C ASP A 201 -13.45 9.18 -21.88
N ALA A 202 -14.39 8.95 -22.79
CA ALA A 202 -14.29 7.84 -23.73
C ALA A 202 -13.05 7.91 -24.65
N GLY A 203 -12.50 9.11 -24.88
CA GLY A 203 -11.29 9.29 -25.68
C GLY A 203 -10.02 8.89 -24.94
N SER A 204 -9.89 9.32 -23.69
CA SER A 204 -8.75 9.01 -22.81
C SER A 204 -8.77 7.57 -22.32
N ALA A 205 -9.93 7.05 -21.91
CA ALA A 205 -10.09 5.68 -21.43
C ALA A 205 -10.07 4.63 -22.54
N GLY A 206 -10.32 5.02 -23.80
CA GLY A 206 -10.44 4.09 -24.94
C GLY A 206 -9.15 3.33 -25.29
N SER A 207 -8.00 3.75 -24.75
CA SER A 207 -6.74 3.02 -24.88
C SER A 207 -6.58 1.86 -23.89
N LEU A 208 -7.31 1.90 -22.76
CA LEU A 208 -7.24 0.86 -21.73
C LEU A 208 -7.86 -0.45 -22.26
N SER A 209 -7.09 -1.54 -22.17
CA SER A 209 -7.55 -2.90 -22.43
C SER A 209 -7.73 -3.70 -21.14
N ARG A 210 -7.00 -3.35 -20.08
CA ARG A 210 -7.06 -4.03 -18.79
C ARG A 210 -6.79 -3.10 -17.62
N VAL A 211 -7.64 -3.21 -16.60
CA VAL A 211 -7.48 -2.53 -15.31
C VAL A 211 -7.45 -3.56 -14.18
N PHE A 212 -6.34 -3.63 -13.46
CA PHE A 212 -6.28 -4.39 -12.22
C PHE A 212 -6.73 -3.52 -11.05
N SER A 213 -7.49 -4.06 -10.11
CA SER A 213 -7.84 -3.34 -8.89
C SER A 213 -7.72 -4.19 -7.66
N GLY A 214 -7.08 -3.67 -6.62
CA GLY A 214 -6.80 -4.43 -5.42
C GLY A 214 -6.40 -3.55 -4.24
N GLY A 215 -6.19 -4.17 -3.09
CA GLY A 215 -5.85 -3.46 -1.85
C GLY A 215 -7.07 -3.03 -1.04
N GLU A 216 -8.25 -2.86 -1.62
CA GLU A 216 -9.54 -2.59 -0.94
C GLU A 216 -10.67 -3.46 -1.51
N ALA A 217 -11.86 -3.38 -0.91
CA ALA A 217 -13.05 -3.96 -1.52
C ALA A 217 -13.44 -3.16 -2.77
N LEU A 218 -13.56 -3.84 -3.91
CA LEU A 218 -13.95 -3.22 -5.17
C LEU A 218 -15.48 -3.13 -5.27
N ALA A 219 -15.98 -1.92 -5.48
CA ALA A 219 -17.41 -1.65 -5.62
C ALA A 219 -17.86 -1.81 -7.08
N ALA A 220 -18.99 -2.51 -7.27
CA ALA A 220 -19.60 -2.73 -8.59
C ALA A 220 -19.90 -1.42 -9.34
N ARG A 221 -20.31 -0.37 -8.62
CA ARG A 221 -20.59 0.96 -9.20
C ARG A 221 -19.37 1.55 -9.91
N THR A 222 -18.18 1.36 -9.36
CA THR A 222 -16.93 1.92 -9.90
C THR A 222 -16.57 1.21 -11.20
N VAL A 223 -16.75 -0.11 -11.22
CA VAL A 223 -16.57 -0.93 -12.43
C VAL A 223 -17.56 -0.51 -13.52
N ALA A 224 -18.84 -0.35 -13.18
CA ALA A 224 -19.87 0.06 -14.15
C ALA A 224 -19.59 1.46 -14.73
N ARG A 225 -19.11 2.41 -13.92
CA ARG A 225 -18.72 3.75 -14.40
C ARG A 225 -17.55 3.67 -15.39
N LEU A 226 -16.53 2.86 -15.10
CA LEU A 226 -15.41 2.64 -16.02
C LEU A 226 -15.88 1.96 -17.32
N GLY A 227 -16.73 0.93 -17.21
CA GLY A 227 -17.29 0.22 -18.37
C GLY A 227 -18.16 1.08 -19.29
N ALA A 228 -18.68 2.21 -18.81
CA ALA A 228 -19.35 3.20 -19.65
C ALA A 228 -18.38 4.03 -20.52
N LEU A 229 -17.09 4.00 -20.22
CA LEU A 229 -16.04 4.78 -20.88
C LEU A 229 -15.11 3.92 -21.75
N THR A 230 -14.98 2.62 -21.46
CA THR A 230 -14.05 1.71 -22.15
C THR A 230 -14.52 0.26 -22.07
N ASP A 231 -14.10 -0.57 -23.01
CA ASP A 231 -14.29 -2.03 -23.03
C ASP A 231 -13.22 -2.79 -22.22
N ALA A 232 -12.43 -2.08 -21.41
CA ALA A 232 -11.35 -2.67 -20.63
C ALA A 232 -11.85 -3.77 -19.67
N SER A 233 -11.16 -4.91 -19.67
CA SER A 233 -11.37 -5.94 -18.65
C SER A 233 -10.96 -5.42 -17.28
N VAL A 234 -11.79 -5.65 -16.26
CA VAL A 234 -11.46 -5.29 -14.87
C VAL A 234 -11.19 -6.56 -14.09
N VAL A 235 -10.01 -6.63 -13.45
CA VAL A 235 -9.58 -7.78 -12.67
C VAL A 235 -9.41 -7.35 -11.22
N ASN A 236 -10.25 -7.87 -10.34
CA ASN A 236 -10.08 -7.71 -8.90
C ASN A 236 -9.00 -8.67 -8.40
N VAL A 237 -7.99 -8.13 -7.71
CA VAL A 237 -6.83 -8.87 -7.21
C VAL A 237 -6.66 -8.67 -5.72
N TYR A 238 -6.28 -9.74 -5.04
CA TYR A 238 -6.05 -9.72 -3.60
C TYR A 238 -4.77 -10.45 -3.27
N GLY A 239 -3.98 -9.87 -2.39
CA GLY A 239 -2.82 -10.52 -1.79
C GLY A 239 -2.21 -9.63 -0.71
N PRO A 240 -1.75 -10.19 0.41
CA PRO A 240 -0.84 -9.51 1.31
C PRO A 240 0.59 -9.53 0.75
N THR A 241 1.42 -8.59 1.20
CA THR A 241 2.85 -8.51 0.84
C THR A 241 3.62 -9.79 1.13
N GLU A 242 3.23 -10.49 2.19
CA GLU A 242 3.80 -11.78 2.61
C GLU A 242 3.58 -12.92 1.60
N THR A 243 2.73 -12.74 0.59
CA THR A 243 2.48 -13.70 -0.48
C THR A 243 2.74 -13.14 -1.87
N THR A 244 3.66 -12.17 -1.95
CA THR A 244 4.16 -11.59 -3.21
C THR A 244 3.03 -10.95 -4.04
N VAL A 245 2.61 -9.76 -3.62
CA VAL A 245 1.70 -8.85 -4.34
C VAL A 245 0.25 -9.36 -4.42
N GLN A 246 -0.01 -10.45 -5.14
CA GLN A 246 -1.37 -10.95 -5.44
C GLN A 246 -1.40 -12.47 -5.32
N ALA A 247 -2.29 -12.99 -4.49
CA ALA A 247 -2.48 -14.41 -4.24
C ALA A 247 -3.78 -14.95 -4.84
N THR A 248 -4.77 -14.10 -5.09
CA THR A 248 -6.02 -14.46 -5.74
C THR A 248 -6.43 -13.40 -6.76
N ALA A 249 -7.20 -13.82 -7.76
CA ALA A 249 -7.73 -12.94 -8.80
C ALA A 249 -9.15 -13.35 -9.22
N TYR A 250 -9.91 -12.36 -9.66
CA TYR A 250 -11.26 -12.50 -10.19
C TYR A 250 -11.49 -11.49 -11.31
N GLU A 251 -11.83 -11.96 -12.50
CA GLU A 251 -12.28 -11.09 -13.59
C GLU A 251 -13.75 -10.71 -13.35
N VAL A 252 -14.03 -9.40 -13.29
CA VAL A 252 -15.35 -8.88 -12.92
C VAL A 252 -16.36 -9.17 -14.03
N THR A 253 -17.58 -9.51 -13.64
CA THR A 253 -18.69 -9.82 -14.55
C THR A 253 -19.93 -8.98 -14.23
N ASP A 254 -20.89 -8.94 -15.15
CA ASP A 254 -22.17 -8.25 -14.93
C ASP A 254 -23.00 -8.82 -13.77
N ALA A 255 -22.68 -10.03 -13.29
CA ALA A 255 -23.35 -10.64 -12.15
C ALA A 255 -22.93 -10.03 -10.79
N ASP A 256 -21.84 -9.26 -10.75
CA ASP A 256 -21.24 -8.73 -9.53
C ASP A 256 -21.92 -7.41 -9.11
N ALA A 257 -23.15 -7.49 -8.61
CA ALA A 257 -24.01 -6.32 -8.40
C ALA A 257 -23.74 -5.50 -7.12
N VAL A 258 -23.06 -6.08 -6.11
CA VAL A 258 -22.88 -5.42 -4.78
C VAL A 258 -21.42 -5.32 -4.40
N SER A 259 -20.70 -6.44 -4.34
CA SER A 259 -19.28 -6.50 -4.00
C SER A 259 -18.60 -7.53 -4.86
N VAL A 260 -17.42 -7.20 -5.38
CA VAL A 260 -16.65 -8.12 -6.22
C VAL A 260 -15.89 -9.12 -5.34
N PRO A 261 -16.03 -10.45 -5.58
CA PRO A 261 -15.25 -11.47 -4.90
C PRO A 261 -13.74 -11.30 -5.10
N ILE A 262 -12.93 -11.86 -4.19
CA ILE A 262 -11.46 -11.90 -4.37
C ILE A 262 -11.02 -13.07 -5.25
N GLY A 263 -11.96 -13.94 -5.65
CA GLY A 263 -11.76 -14.95 -6.69
C GLY A 263 -11.10 -16.23 -6.25
N GLY A 264 -10.26 -16.78 -7.12
CA GLY A 264 -9.54 -18.03 -6.91
C GLY A 264 -8.04 -17.80 -6.76
N PRO A 265 -7.29 -18.78 -6.21
CA PRO A 265 -5.85 -18.67 -6.08
C PRO A 265 -5.17 -18.60 -7.45
N VAL A 266 -4.14 -17.77 -7.55
CA VAL A 266 -3.28 -17.67 -8.74
C VAL A 266 -2.41 -18.92 -8.91
N ALA A 267 -1.74 -19.08 -10.06
CA ALA A 267 -0.91 -20.25 -10.31
C ALA A 267 0.16 -20.46 -9.21
N ASN A 268 0.42 -21.72 -8.88
CA ASN A 268 1.34 -22.14 -7.82
C ASN A 268 1.01 -21.63 -6.40
N THR A 269 -0.24 -21.19 -6.19
CA THR A 269 -0.76 -20.75 -4.89
C THR A 269 -1.94 -21.63 -4.47
N ARG A 270 -2.06 -21.89 -3.16
CA ARG A 270 -3.23 -22.53 -2.55
C ARG A 270 -3.86 -21.57 -1.56
N ALA A 271 -5.19 -21.47 -1.59
CA ALA A 271 -5.98 -20.76 -0.60
C ALA A 271 -6.77 -21.79 0.25
N LEU A 272 -6.54 -21.75 1.57
CA LEU A 272 -7.16 -22.63 2.56
C LEU A 272 -8.03 -21.77 3.48
N VAL A 273 -9.28 -22.17 3.70
CA VAL A 273 -10.19 -21.47 4.62
C VAL A 273 -10.42 -22.38 5.82
N LEU A 274 -9.87 -22.00 6.97
CA LEU A 274 -9.71 -22.87 8.13
C LEU A 274 -10.46 -22.34 9.37
N ASP A 275 -10.92 -23.26 10.21
CA ASP A 275 -11.45 -22.95 11.55
C ASP A 275 -10.32 -22.71 12.57
N GLY A 276 -10.69 -22.34 13.80
CA GLY A 276 -9.71 -22.10 14.89
C GLY A 276 -8.94 -23.34 15.36
N ARG A 277 -9.21 -24.52 14.78
CA ARG A 277 -8.50 -25.78 15.03
C ARG A 277 -7.73 -26.26 13.79
N LEU A 278 -7.59 -25.40 12.77
CA LEU A 278 -6.96 -25.66 11.48
C LEU A 278 -7.65 -26.74 10.65
N HIS A 279 -8.96 -26.96 10.81
CA HIS A 279 -9.73 -27.80 9.88
C HIS A 279 -10.31 -26.98 8.74
N PRO A 280 -10.35 -27.51 7.50
CA PRO A 280 -11.06 -26.86 6.41
C PRO A 280 -12.55 -26.71 6.70
N VAL A 281 -13.09 -25.51 6.47
CA VAL A 281 -14.53 -25.23 6.66
C VAL A 281 -15.35 -25.60 5.40
N PRO A 282 -16.63 -25.98 5.54
CA PRO A 282 -17.52 -26.19 4.39
C PRO A 282 -17.76 -24.92 3.57
N VAL A 283 -18.20 -25.08 2.31
CA VAL A 283 -18.65 -23.98 1.46
C VAL A 283 -19.73 -23.14 2.16
N GLY A 284 -19.62 -21.81 2.07
CA GLY A 284 -20.52 -20.84 2.70
C GLY A 284 -20.20 -20.53 4.17
N VAL A 285 -19.35 -21.32 4.83
CA VAL A 285 -18.98 -21.10 6.23
C VAL A 285 -17.77 -20.16 6.30
N PRO A 286 -17.83 -19.06 7.10
CA PRO A 286 -16.67 -18.20 7.34
C PRO A 286 -15.53 -18.94 8.04
N GLY A 287 -14.30 -18.68 7.60
CA GLY A 287 -13.07 -19.14 8.25
C GLY A 287 -11.89 -18.21 7.95
N GLU A 288 -10.78 -18.41 8.65
CA GLU A 288 -9.57 -17.63 8.45
C GLU A 288 -8.84 -18.10 7.18
N LEU A 289 -8.38 -17.15 6.37
CA LEU A 289 -7.63 -17.44 5.15
C LEU A 289 -6.15 -17.74 5.45
N TYR A 290 -5.69 -18.87 4.92
CA TYR A 290 -4.29 -19.26 4.87
C TYR A 290 -3.87 -19.40 3.41
N LEU A 291 -2.68 -18.90 3.09
CA LEU A 291 -2.13 -18.93 1.75
C LEU A 291 -0.85 -19.76 1.74
N ALA A 292 -0.68 -20.65 0.77
CA ALA A 292 0.50 -21.50 0.65
C ALA A 292 1.00 -21.56 -0.80
N GLY A 293 2.25 -21.98 -1.00
CA GLY A 293 2.81 -22.20 -2.33
C GLY A 293 4.04 -21.34 -2.66
N ALA A 294 4.34 -21.21 -3.96
CA ALA A 294 5.60 -20.63 -4.45
C ALA A 294 5.73 -19.13 -4.18
N GLN A 295 4.61 -18.44 -3.96
CA GLN A 295 4.58 -17.00 -3.74
C GLN A 295 4.79 -16.57 -2.28
N LEU A 296 4.98 -17.52 -1.36
CA LEU A 296 5.31 -17.17 0.02
C LEU A 296 6.63 -16.41 0.11
N ALA A 297 6.60 -15.29 0.84
CA ALA A 297 7.81 -14.60 1.26
C ALA A 297 8.72 -15.54 2.06
N ARG A 298 10.01 -15.21 2.11
CA ARG A 298 10.98 -15.91 2.96
C ARG A 298 10.59 -15.78 4.43
N GLY A 299 10.15 -14.59 4.81
CA GLY A 299 9.70 -14.22 6.15
C GLY A 299 9.91 -12.73 6.39
N TYR A 300 9.89 -12.33 7.66
CA TYR A 300 10.23 -10.98 8.08
C TYR A 300 11.73 -10.85 8.35
N ALA A 301 12.39 -9.90 7.70
CA ALA A 301 13.81 -9.60 7.85
C ALA A 301 14.15 -9.28 9.32
N GLY A 302 15.14 -9.98 9.87
CA GLY A 302 15.58 -9.80 11.26
C GLY A 302 14.56 -10.24 12.34
N ARG A 303 13.39 -10.76 11.97
CA ARG A 303 12.27 -11.06 12.89
C ARG A 303 11.81 -12.51 12.78
N ALA A 304 12.64 -13.41 13.31
CA ALA A 304 12.34 -14.86 13.33
C ALA A 304 11.12 -15.19 14.20
N ASP A 305 10.88 -14.40 15.25
CA ASP A 305 9.70 -14.46 16.12
C ASP A 305 8.41 -14.25 15.31
N LEU A 306 8.29 -13.11 14.61
CA LEU A 306 7.12 -12.82 13.79
C LEU A 306 6.99 -13.80 12.61
N SER A 307 8.13 -14.23 12.06
CA SER A 307 8.15 -15.18 10.96
C SER A 307 7.57 -16.53 11.38
N ALA A 308 7.94 -17.04 12.57
CA ALA A 308 7.42 -18.29 13.10
C ALA A 308 5.94 -18.20 13.50
N GLU A 309 5.47 -17.02 13.92
CA GLU A 309 4.06 -16.78 14.23
C GLU A 309 3.17 -16.82 12.98
N ARG A 310 3.61 -16.21 11.88
CA ARG A 310 2.77 -15.99 10.69
C ARG A 310 3.02 -16.97 9.54
N PHE A 311 4.24 -17.48 9.37
CA PHE A 311 4.59 -18.48 8.36
C PHE A 311 4.68 -19.86 9.02
N VAL A 312 3.52 -20.44 9.29
CA VAL A 312 3.36 -21.69 10.05
C VAL A 312 3.53 -22.92 9.15
N ALA A 313 3.72 -24.09 9.76
CA ALA A 313 3.76 -25.35 9.03
C ALA A 313 2.43 -25.62 8.31
N ASP A 314 2.48 -26.11 7.07
CA ASP A 314 1.29 -26.47 6.29
C ASP A 314 0.96 -27.96 6.46
N PRO A 315 -0.10 -28.34 7.22
CA PRO A 315 -0.48 -29.74 7.40
C PRO A 315 -1.15 -30.34 6.15
N PHE A 316 -1.47 -29.53 5.14
CA PHE A 316 -2.06 -29.93 3.85
C PHE A 316 -1.01 -29.95 2.72
N GLY A 317 0.23 -29.59 3.05
CA GLY A 317 1.36 -29.55 2.16
C GLY A 317 2.25 -30.79 2.18
N GLY A 318 3.28 -30.75 1.34
CA GLY A 318 4.40 -31.68 1.40
C GLY A 318 5.29 -31.46 2.62
N SER A 319 6.26 -32.35 2.82
CA SER A 319 7.21 -32.26 3.93
C SER A 319 7.99 -30.94 3.93
N GLY A 320 7.85 -30.16 5.01
CA GLY A 320 8.57 -28.89 5.19
C GLY A 320 7.91 -27.68 4.50
N GLU A 321 6.73 -27.86 3.91
CA GLU A 321 5.95 -26.73 3.37
C GLU A 321 5.37 -25.86 4.48
N ARG A 322 5.13 -24.59 4.13
CA ARG A 322 4.61 -23.57 5.02
C ARG A 322 3.34 -22.98 4.41
N MET A 323 2.52 -22.39 5.28
CA MET A 323 1.40 -21.53 4.91
C MET A 323 1.48 -20.22 5.69
N TYR A 324 1.04 -19.13 5.08
CA TYR A 324 0.96 -17.82 5.67
C TYR A 324 -0.46 -17.57 6.22
N ARG A 325 -0.53 -17.17 7.49
CA ARG A 325 -1.75 -16.81 8.19
C ARG A 325 -2.10 -15.34 7.96
N THR A 326 -3.10 -15.04 7.14
CA THR A 326 -3.38 -13.66 6.70
C THR A 326 -4.04 -12.80 7.77
N GLY A 327 -4.79 -13.42 8.69
CA GLY A 327 -5.70 -12.74 9.62
C GLY A 327 -7.02 -12.29 8.96
N ASP A 328 -7.24 -12.58 7.68
CA ASP A 328 -8.46 -12.21 6.97
C ASP A 328 -9.54 -13.30 7.10
N LEU A 329 -10.78 -12.88 7.32
CA LEU A 329 -11.95 -13.75 7.34
C LEU A 329 -12.56 -13.80 5.94
N VAL A 330 -12.74 -15.00 5.43
CA VAL A 330 -13.30 -15.25 4.09
C VAL A 330 -14.27 -16.42 4.12
N ARG A 331 -14.98 -16.65 3.00
CA ARG A 331 -15.69 -17.91 2.76
C ARG A 331 -15.62 -18.28 1.28
N TRP A 332 -15.68 -19.59 1.00
CA TRP A 332 -15.96 -20.08 -0.35
C TRP A 332 -17.43 -19.91 -0.67
N SER A 333 -17.75 -19.33 -1.83
CA SER A 333 -19.11 -19.31 -2.36
C SER A 333 -19.45 -20.64 -3.03
N ALA A 334 -20.75 -20.87 -3.31
CA ALA A 334 -21.19 -22.03 -4.07
C ALA A 334 -20.63 -22.09 -5.50
N ASN A 335 -20.19 -20.95 -6.03
CA ASN A 335 -19.58 -20.83 -7.36
C ASN A 335 -18.06 -21.07 -7.34
N GLY A 336 -17.48 -21.45 -6.19
CA GLY A 336 -16.06 -21.75 -6.09
C GLY A 336 -15.16 -20.51 -6.11
N VAL A 337 -15.67 -19.35 -5.70
CA VAL A 337 -14.87 -18.12 -5.53
C VAL A 337 -14.82 -17.71 -4.06
N LEU A 338 -13.74 -17.06 -3.66
CA LEU A 338 -13.57 -16.52 -2.30
C LEU A 338 -14.25 -15.16 -2.17
N GLU A 339 -15.05 -15.03 -1.13
CA GLU A 339 -15.65 -13.77 -0.69
C GLU A 339 -14.92 -13.26 0.55
N TYR A 340 -14.46 -12.01 0.51
CA TYR A 340 -13.83 -11.35 1.65
C TYR A 340 -14.89 -10.81 2.63
N LEU A 341 -14.74 -11.11 3.92
CA LEU A 341 -15.70 -10.73 4.96
C LEU A 341 -15.15 -9.72 5.97
N GLY A 342 -13.83 -9.51 5.99
CA GLY A 342 -13.17 -8.57 6.91
C GLY A 342 -11.89 -9.14 7.51
N ARG A 343 -11.42 -8.49 8.58
CA ARG A 343 -10.24 -8.92 9.35
C ARG A 343 -10.63 -9.47 10.71
N THR A 344 -9.80 -10.35 11.23
CA THR A 344 -9.91 -10.89 12.59
C THR A 344 -9.12 -10.07 13.62
N ASP A 345 -8.25 -9.17 13.17
CA ASP A 345 -7.45 -8.25 13.98
C ASP A 345 -7.82 -6.76 13.73
N PHE A 346 -7.06 -5.83 14.31
CA PHE A 346 -7.32 -4.38 14.27
C PHE A 346 -6.65 -3.65 13.11
N GLN A 347 -6.05 -4.38 12.18
CA GLN A 347 -5.46 -3.76 11.01
C GLN A 347 -6.57 -3.23 10.09
N VAL A 348 -6.30 -2.09 9.45
CA VAL A 348 -7.24 -1.44 8.54
C VAL A 348 -6.59 -1.19 7.19
N LYS A 349 -7.44 -1.06 6.17
CA LYS A 349 -7.06 -0.61 4.83
C LYS A 349 -7.72 0.74 4.61
N LEU A 350 -6.91 1.78 4.48
CA LEU A 350 -7.39 3.14 4.26
C LEU A 350 -6.72 3.69 2.99
N ARG A 351 -7.51 3.94 1.94
CA ARG A 351 -7.01 4.40 0.63
C ARG A 351 -5.95 3.45 0.07
N GLY A 352 -6.17 2.15 0.26
CA GLY A 352 -5.27 1.05 -0.14
C GLY A 352 -4.03 0.87 0.74
N LEU A 353 -3.83 1.74 1.73
CA LEU A 353 -2.70 1.68 2.64
C LEU A 353 -3.04 0.72 3.79
N ARG A 354 -2.14 -0.23 4.04
CA ARG A 354 -2.23 -1.18 5.13
C ARG A 354 -1.70 -0.52 6.40
N ILE A 355 -2.60 -0.22 7.35
CA ILE A 355 -2.28 0.51 8.57
C ILE A 355 -2.56 -0.38 9.79
N GLU A 356 -1.52 -0.59 10.60
CA GLU A 356 -1.64 -1.19 11.93
C GLU A 356 -1.97 -0.07 12.92
N LEU A 357 -3.21 -0.02 13.42
CA LEU A 357 -3.64 1.02 14.36
C LEU A 357 -2.78 1.03 15.63
N GLY A 358 -2.33 -0.16 16.06
CA GLY A 358 -1.40 -0.32 17.17
C GLY A 358 -0.05 0.39 16.98
N GLU A 359 0.41 0.63 15.74
CA GLU A 359 1.64 1.40 15.49
C GLU A 359 1.46 2.87 15.83
N ILE A 360 0.28 3.41 15.54
CA ILE A 360 -0.09 4.78 15.88
C ILE A 360 -0.34 4.90 17.39
N GLU A 361 -1.04 3.93 17.97
CA GLU A 361 -1.29 3.87 19.43
C GLU A 361 0.01 3.80 20.23
N ALA A 362 0.99 3.01 19.77
CA ALA A 362 2.30 2.92 20.41
C ALA A 362 3.06 4.26 20.34
N ALA A 363 3.12 4.90 19.17
CA ALA A 363 3.77 6.20 19.00
C ALA A 363 3.09 7.31 19.83
N LEU A 364 1.77 7.24 20.03
CA LEU A 364 1.04 8.15 20.91
C LEU A 364 1.43 7.94 22.38
N VAL A 365 1.49 6.70 22.85
CA VAL A 365 1.81 6.35 24.26
C VAL A 365 3.30 6.53 24.57
N GLU A 366 4.18 6.63 23.57
CA GLU A 366 5.60 7.00 23.77
C GLU A 366 5.78 8.44 24.27
N ARG A 367 4.75 9.29 24.20
CA ARG A 367 4.78 10.65 24.73
C ARG A 367 4.41 10.69 26.22
N ASP A 368 5.14 11.47 27.00
CA ASP A 368 4.93 11.61 28.45
C ASP A 368 3.58 12.28 28.83
N ASP A 369 2.95 13.02 27.92
CA ASP A 369 1.67 13.71 28.12
C ASP A 369 0.44 12.80 27.86
N ILE A 370 0.63 11.59 27.34
CA ILE A 370 -0.45 10.65 26.98
C ILE A 370 -0.36 9.37 27.82
N ALA A 371 -1.36 9.12 28.65
CA ALA A 371 -1.44 7.93 29.49
C ALA A 371 -1.95 6.70 28.71
N GLN A 372 -2.93 6.90 27.84
CA GLN A 372 -3.53 5.85 27.01
C GLN A 372 -3.95 6.45 25.66
N ALA A 373 -3.86 5.65 24.60
CA ALA A 373 -4.36 6.03 23.29
C ALA A 373 -5.07 4.86 22.61
N VAL A 374 -6.12 5.17 21.86
CA VAL A 374 -6.80 4.25 20.94
C VAL A 374 -6.98 4.96 19.62
N VAL A 375 -6.69 4.27 18.51
CA VAL A 375 -6.92 4.81 17.17
C VAL A 375 -8.03 4.04 16.48
N LEU A 376 -8.88 4.74 15.75
CA LEU A 376 -9.95 4.16 14.93
C LEU A 376 -10.01 4.83 13.57
N VAL A 377 -10.62 4.12 12.63
CA VAL A 377 -11.07 4.71 11.36
C VAL A 377 -12.55 5.09 11.51
N HIS A 378 -12.88 6.33 11.15
CA HIS A 378 -14.25 6.79 11.00
C HIS A 378 -14.38 7.47 9.62
N GLY A 379 -15.31 6.98 8.80
CA GLY A 379 -15.34 7.37 7.39
C GLY A 379 -14.01 7.03 6.71
N GLU A 380 -13.35 8.04 6.16
CA GLU A 380 -12.03 7.91 5.51
C GLU A 380 -10.90 8.59 6.30
N GLN A 381 -11.03 8.68 7.63
CA GLN A 381 -10.08 9.39 8.49
C GLN A 381 -9.64 8.56 9.69
N LEU A 382 -8.41 8.80 10.13
CA LEU A 382 -7.86 8.27 11.38
C LEU A 382 -8.16 9.24 12.51
N ILE A 383 -8.73 8.72 13.60
CA ILE A 383 -9.04 9.47 14.82
C ILE A 383 -8.24 8.88 15.97
N GLY A 384 -7.51 9.73 16.70
CA GLY A 384 -6.82 9.37 17.94
C GLY A 384 -7.62 9.77 19.17
N TYR A 385 -8.06 8.79 19.96
CA TYR A 385 -8.67 9.02 21.28
C TYR A 385 -7.59 8.98 22.34
N LEU A 386 -7.43 10.09 23.08
CA LEU A 386 -6.31 10.30 23.99
C LEU A 386 -6.81 10.41 25.43
N VAL A 387 -6.14 9.74 26.37
CA VAL A 387 -6.28 9.99 27.80
C VAL A 387 -5.01 10.69 28.29
N PRO A 388 -5.09 11.95 28.76
CA PRO A 388 -3.92 12.70 29.19
C PRO A 388 -3.31 12.17 30.49
N THR A 389 -1.99 12.35 30.67
CA THR A 389 -1.38 12.30 32.01
C THR A 389 -1.61 13.60 32.79
N HIS A 390 -1.78 14.73 32.07
CA HIS A 390 -2.12 16.04 32.60
C HIS A 390 -2.82 16.89 31.52
N GLU A 391 -3.68 17.81 31.95
CA GLU A 391 -4.37 18.75 31.05
C GLU A 391 -3.79 20.16 31.12
N PRO A 392 -3.87 20.95 30.04
CA PRO A 392 -4.46 20.61 28.72
C PRO A 392 -3.49 19.85 27.80
N ILE A 393 -4.01 19.05 26.87
CA ILE A 393 -3.23 18.49 25.76
C ILE A 393 -3.11 19.53 24.63
N ASP A 394 -1.90 19.70 24.12
CA ASP A 394 -1.64 20.42 22.87
C ASP A 394 -1.70 19.45 21.68
N GLU A 395 -2.86 19.37 21.01
CA GLU A 395 -3.07 18.50 19.85
C GLU A 395 -2.13 18.80 18.68
N ALA A 396 -1.72 20.06 18.51
CA ALA A 396 -0.78 20.44 17.47
C ALA A 396 0.62 19.87 17.78
N ALA A 397 1.03 19.93 19.05
CA ALA A 397 2.28 19.29 19.49
C ALA A 397 2.22 17.76 19.40
N VAL A 398 1.06 17.13 19.67
CA VAL A 398 0.86 15.68 19.46
C VAL A 398 1.03 15.32 17.99
N ARG A 399 0.33 16.03 17.10
CA ARG A 399 0.42 15.82 15.65
C ARG A 399 1.84 16.00 15.13
N ALA A 400 2.53 17.07 15.55
CA ALA A 400 3.91 17.34 15.15
C ALA A 400 4.87 16.21 15.61
N GLY A 401 4.68 15.68 16.81
CA GLY A 401 5.46 14.55 17.30
C GLY A 401 5.25 13.28 16.46
N LEU A 402 3.99 12.95 16.15
CA LEU A 402 3.69 11.79 15.29
C LEU A 402 4.25 11.94 13.87
N SER A 403 4.17 13.13 13.27
CA SER A 403 4.73 13.40 11.95
C SER A 403 6.26 13.24 11.90
N GLY A 404 6.94 13.25 13.04
CA GLY A 404 8.38 12.99 13.13
C GLY A 404 8.75 11.50 13.06
N SER A 405 7.85 10.59 13.45
CA SER A 405 8.15 9.16 13.59
C SER A 405 7.32 8.26 12.66
N LEU A 406 6.12 8.69 12.28
CA LEU A 406 5.18 7.95 11.45
C LEU A 406 5.11 8.51 10.02
N PRO A 407 4.79 7.67 9.02
CA PRO A 407 4.39 8.16 7.71
C PRO A 407 3.22 9.11 7.81
N SER A 408 3.17 10.12 6.93
CA SER A 408 2.12 11.15 6.93
C SER A 408 0.70 10.58 6.87
N TYR A 409 0.49 9.47 6.16
CA TYR A 409 -0.81 8.80 6.06
C TYR A 409 -1.23 8.01 7.31
N MET A 410 -0.34 7.82 8.28
CA MET A 410 -0.63 7.18 9.57
C MET A 410 -0.90 8.20 10.69
N VAL A 411 -0.69 9.50 10.45
CA VAL A 411 -0.93 10.55 11.44
C VAL A 411 -2.44 10.85 11.50
N PRO A 412 -3.11 10.69 12.67
CA PRO A 412 -4.52 11.03 12.82
C PRO A 412 -4.81 12.49 12.47
N SER A 413 -5.92 12.72 11.77
CA SER A 413 -6.36 14.07 11.40
C SER A 413 -7.20 14.74 12.49
N VAL A 414 -7.75 13.96 13.42
CA VAL A 414 -8.58 14.41 14.53
C VAL A 414 -8.14 13.72 15.82
N PHE A 415 -8.05 14.48 16.91
CA PHE A 415 -7.86 13.94 18.25
C PHE A 415 -9.10 14.20 19.10
N VAL A 416 -9.43 13.24 19.97
CA VAL A 416 -10.54 13.36 20.92
C VAL A 416 -9.99 13.06 22.31
N VAL A 417 -9.94 14.07 23.17
CA VAL A 417 -9.45 13.93 24.55
C VAL A 417 -10.57 13.38 25.43
N LEU A 418 -10.27 12.33 26.20
CA LEU A 418 -11.18 11.64 27.10
C LEU A 418 -10.60 11.56 28.51
N ASP A 419 -11.45 11.66 29.53
CA ASP A 419 -11.07 11.41 30.92
C ASP A 419 -10.58 9.96 31.11
N ALA A 420 -11.19 9.01 30.40
CA ALA A 420 -10.85 7.59 30.41
C ALA A 420 -11.39 6.88 29.17
N LEU A 421 -10.73 5.79 28.77
CA LEU A 421 -11.23 4.93 27.71
C LEU A 421 -12.47 4.15 28.17
N PRO A 422 -13.54 4.08 27.35
CA PRO A 422 -14.74 3.32 27.71
C PRO A 422 -14.43 1.83 27.76
N LEU A 423 -14.87 1.15 28.83
CA LEU A 423 -14.70 -0.29 29.02
C LEU A 423 -16.05 -1.00 29.00
N ASN A 424 -16.09 -2.20 28.41
CA ASN A 424 -17.26 -3.07 28.47
C ASN A 424 -17.38 -3.78 29.83
N VAL A 425 -18.44 -4.56 30.01
CA VAL A 425 -18.74 -5.31 31.24
C VAL A 425 -17.64 -6.29 31.68
N ASN A 426 -16.70 -6.63 30.80
CA ASN A 426 -15.55 -7.50 31.08
C ASN A 426 -14.25 -6.72 31.33
N GLY A 427 -14.31 -5.39 31.45
CA GLY A 427 -13.15 -4.53 31.65
C GLY A 427 -12.24 -4.38 30.42
N LYS A 428 -12.71 -4.75 29.22
CA LYS A 428 -11.98 -4.53 27.95
C LYS A 428 -12.47 -3.26 27.28
N LEU A 429 -11.60 -2.58 26.54
CA LEU A 429 -11.97 -1.42 25.71
C LEU A 429 -13.23 -1.67 24.87
N ASP A 430 -14.23 -0.81 25.02
CA ASP A 430 -15.45 -0.79 24.21
C ASP A 430 -15.34 0.26 23.11
N ARG A 431 -14.79 -0.16 21.96
CA ARG A 431 -14.62 0.72 20.79
C ARG A 431 -15.94 1.27 20.24
N LYS A 432 -17.06 0.60 20.46
CA LYS A 432 -18.38 1.07 19.99
C LYS A 432 -18.94 2.18 20.87
N ALA A 433 -18.44 2.31 22.08
CA ALA A 433 -18.81 3.35 23.03
C ALA A 433 -17.89 4.59 22.94
N LEU A 434 -16.88 4.57 22.07
CA LEU A 434 -16.08 5.77 21.80
C LEU A 434 -16.96 6.84 21.14
N PRO A 435 -16.92 8.08 21.62
CA PRO A 435 -17.75 9.15 21.08
C PRO A 435 -17.36 9.44 19.63
N ALA A 436 -18.34 9.79 18.79
CA ALA A 436 -18.03 10.31 17.47
C ALA A 436 -17.20 11.60 17.60
N PRO A 437 -16.24 11.87 16.72
CA PRO A 437 -15.50 13.12 16.74
C PRO A 437 -16.49 14.28 16.58
N VAL A 438 -16.43 15.25 17.50
CA VAL A 438 -17.14 16.50 17.33
C VAL A 438 -16.23 17.38 16.48
N VAL A 439 -16.67 17.73 15.28
CA VAL A 439 -16.01 18.79 14.50
C VAL A 439 -16.30 20.08 15.24
N GLU A 440 -15.41 20.49 16.15
CA GLU A 440 -15.51 21.81 16.75
C GLU A 440 -15.25 22.83 15.63
N ALA A 441 -16.30 23.54 15.24
CA ALA A 441 -16.15 24.71 14.39
C ALA A 441 -15.26 25.71 15.15
N ARG A 442 -14.05 25.95 14.64
CA ARG A 442 -13.20 27.03 15.13
C ARG A 442 -13.99 28.34 15.05
N GLU A 443 -13.67 29.31 15.91
CA GLU A 443 -14.35 30.60 15.90
C GLU A 443 -14.24 31.21 14.50
N PHE A 444 -15.38 31.33 13.82
CA PHE A 444 -15.41 31.68 12.39
C PHE A 444 -14.76 33.05 12.17
N ARG A 445 -13.63 33.04 11.48
CA ARG A 445 -12.99 34.24 10.94
C ARG A 445 -13.17 34.26 9.44
N ALA A 446 -13.81 35.31 8.94
CA ALA A 446 -14.00 35.46 7.51
C ALA A 446 -12.63 35.59 6.82
N PRO A 447 -12.46 34.98 5.64
CA PRO A 447 -11.40 35.32 4.72
C PRO A 447 -11.29 36.84 4.55
N THR A 448 -10.07 37.36 4.52
CA THR A 448 -9.82 38.82 4.52
C THR A 448 -9.22 39.33 3.22
N THR A 449 -8.75 38.42 2.36
CA THR A 449 -8.21 38.76 1.04
C THR A 449 -8.99 38.05 -0.07
N PRO A 450 -8.99 38.58 -1.31
CA PRO A 450 -9.65 37.92 -2.43
C PRO A 450 -9.14 36.50 -2.70
N VAL A 451 -7.87 36.21 -2.39
CA VAL A 451 -7.31 34.86 -2.53
C VAL A 451 -7.84 33.93 -1.44
N GLU A 452 -7.89 34.40 -0.19
CA GLU A 452 -8.49 33.64 0.92
C GLU A 452 -9.98 33.37 0.67
N GLU A 453 -10.72 34.34 0.13
CA GLU A 453 -12.14 34.20 -0.25
C GLU A 453 -12.31 33.10 -1.30
N ILE A 454 -11.53 33.14 -2.38
CA ILE A 454 -11.56 32.12 -3.43
C ILE A 454 -11.24 30.72 -2.87
N VAL A 455 -10.24 30.60 -2.00
CA VAL A 455 -9.86 29.32 -1.39
C VAL A 455 -10.96 28.79 -0.47
N ALA A 456 -11.54 29.65 0.38
CA ALA A 456 -12.61 29.28 1.29
C ALA A 456 -13.89 28.86 0.54
N ASP A 457 -14.26 29.59 -0.52
CA ASP A 457 -15.39 29.23 -1.39
C ASP A 457 -15.12 27.88 -2.08
N THR A 458 -13.89 27.66 -2.56
CA THR A 458 -13.50 26.37 -3.16
C THR A 458 -13.58 25.23 -2.13
N PHE A 459 -13.11 25.44 -0.90
CA PHE A 459 -13.26 24.43 0.17
C PHE A 459 -14.74 24.15 0.48
N ALA A 460 -15.58 25.19 0.54
CA ALA A 460 -17.01 25.05 0.82
C ALA A 460 -17.71 24.21 -0.27
N ASP A 461 -17.45 24.52 -1.53
CA ASP A 461 -18.01 23.82 -2.69
C ASP A 461 -17.58 22.35 -2.72
N VAL A 462 -16.30 22.10 -2.48
CA VAL A 462 -15.69 20.77 -2.56
C VAL A 462 -16.11 19.88 -1.39
N LEU A 463 -16.24 20.43 -0.18
CA LEU A 463 -16.63 19.68 1.02
C LEU A 463 -18.17 19.61 1.20
N GLY A 464 -18.93 20.38 0.42
CA GLY A 464 -20.38 20.47 0.57
C GLY A 464 -20.83 21.13 1.88
N VAL A 465 -20.00 22.03 2.43
CA VAL A 465 -20.28 22.75 3.68
C VAL A 465 -20.72 24.18 3.36
N GLU A 466 -21.60 24.75 4.19
CA GLU A 466 -22.22 26.05 3.91
C GLU A 466 -21.21 27.21 3.96
N ARG A 467 -20.20 27.14 4.83
CA ARG A 467 -19.17 28.17 5.03
C ARG A 467 -17.85 27.57 5.54
N VAL A 468 -16.74 28.17 5.10
CA VAL A 468 -15.38 27.85 5.56
C VAL A 468 -14.71 29.15 6.05
N GLY A 469 -14.15 29.11 7.24
CA GLY A 469 -13.39 30.19 7.85
C GLY A 469 -11.90 30.16 7.47
N LEU A 470 -11.23 31.29 7.70
CA LEU A 470 -9.80 31.49 7.44
C LEU A 470 -8.90 30.47 8.17
N ASP A 471 -9.29 30.08 9.39
CA ASP A 471 -8.52 29.20 10.25
C ASP A 471 -9.00 27.73 10.18
N ASP A 472 -9.94 27.42 9.28
CA ASP A 472 -10.48 26.06 9.14
C ASP A 472 -9.52 25.16 8.35
N GLU A 473 -9.31 23.96 8.87
CA GLU A 473 -8.45 22.96 8.22
C GLU A 473 -9.29 22.03 7.33
N PHE A 474 -8.89 21.91 6.05
CA PHE A 474 -9.56 21.07 5.04
C PHE A 474 -9.87 19.66 5.54
N PHE A 475 -8.88 18.99 6.13
CA PHE A 475 -9.02 17.63 6.63
C PHE A 475 -9.86 17.56 7.92
N ALA A 476 -9.87 18.61 8.74
CA ALA A 476 -10.72 18.65 9.94
C ALA A 476 -12.21 18.78 9.56
N LEU A 477 -12.49 19.46 8.44
CA LEU A 477 -13.84 19.61 7.88
C LEU A 477 -14.33 18.40 7.08
N GLY A 478 -13.62 17.28 7.11
CA GLY A 478 -14.01 16.04 6.42
C GLY A 478 -13.37 15.83 5.06
N GLY A 479 -12.46 16.73 4.64
CA GLY A 479 -11.66 16.55 3.43
C GLY A 479 -10.75 15.31 3.51
N ASN A 480 -10.38 14.78 2.35
CA ASN A 480 -9.46 13.66 2.20
C ASN A 480 -8.41 13.97 1.12
N SER A 481 -7.39 13.13 0.98
CA SER A 481 -6.30 13.36 0.01
C SER A 481 -6.67 13.13 -1.45
N LEU A 482 -7.89 12.65 -1.73
CA LEU A 482 -8.39 12.49 -3.11
C LEU A 482 -9.12 13.75 -3.58
N ILE A 483 -9.72 14.47 -2.63
CA ILE A 483 -10.51 15.67 -2.84
C ILE A 483 -9.64 16.94 -2.65
N ALA A 484 -8.60 16.88 -1.81
CA ALA A 484 -7.57 17.91 -1.63
C ALA A 484 -6.70 18.05 -2.88
#